data_AF-A0A2H3BSH7-F1
#
_entry.id   AF-A0A2H3BSH7-F1
#
_cell.length_a   1.000
_cell.length_b   1.000
_cell.length_c   1.000
_cell.angle_alpha   90.00
_cell.angle_beta   90.00
_cell.angle_gamma   90.00
#
_symmetry.space_group_name_H-M   'P 1'
#
loop_
_entity.id
_entity.type
_entity.pdbx_description
1 polymer ?
#
loop_
_entity_poly.entity_id
_entity_poly.type
_entity_poly.pdbx_seq_one_letter_code
_entity_poly.pdbx_strand_id
1 'polypeptide(L)'
;MNPPSHLLPHQQPVDMSLLSFSLGKALKNGKRTDQACSTCRRDKVGCDGNRPCGVCTKKGYTPDQCVTGCGPCRRARVRCEDGAPCQRCREMGVSCVDANADARRGIQQNSLPSRSSRPNGRERVKLACEACRKDNKKCDEQRPCGRCVIRKKECVMLERGPKSTKLRCEGCRKANRRCDDLRPCGPCRNANEECINTKRQGGHGHRVKQACLNCRRDKIRCNGERPCTHCDRKNYECIDRACKSCSSAGYPHLCNHRAEDPSGIVEPRRSLSDSIQPAEQLVMEQLPPQSQTSMFSVPYFFPHQHPPMGSNSIYENSTPTYYPVIDPNLDRPSLVISPSGLTEHL
;
A
#
# COMPACT_ATOMS: atom_id res chain seq x y z
N MET A 1 -20.98 55.57 49.06
CA MET A 1 -19.98 55.36 47.99
C MET A 1 -20.17 53.95 47.47
N ASN A 2 -20.72 53.80 46.25
CA ASN A 2 -20.99 52.51 45.63
C ASN A 2 -19.77 52.04 44.82
N PRO A 3 -19.41 50.74 44.85
CA PRO A 3 -18.31 50.22 44.06
C PRO A 3 -18.68 50.08 42.57
N PRO A 4 -17.69 50.14 41.66
CA PRO A 4 -17.93 50.12 40.23
C PRO A 4 -18.25 48.69 39.76
N SER A 5 -19.32 48.56 38.98
CA SER A 5 -19.74 47.31 38.33
C SER A 5 -18.81 47.01 37.16
N HIS A 6 -17.98 45.98 37.29
CA HIS A 6 -17.18 45.45 36.19
C HIS A 6 -18.08 44.66 35.23
N LEU A 7 -18.24 45.20 34.01
CA LEU A 7 -18.85 44.52 32.87
C LEU A 7 -17.95 43.35 32.42
N LEU A 8 -18.47 42.13 32.50
CA LEU A 8 -17.85 40.93 31.93
C LEU A 8 -18.03 40.92 30.40
N PRO A 9 -17.00 40.54 29.62
CA PRO A 9 -17.13 40.40 28.18
C PRO A 9 -17.96 39.17 27.82
N HIS A 10 -18.95 39.40 26.95
CA HIS A 10 -19.81 38.39 26.36
C HIS A 10 -18.98 37.42 25.51
N GLN A 11 -18.77 36.19 26.00
CA GLN A 11 -18.23 35.11 25.18
C GLN A 11 -19.28 34.74 24.13
N GLN A 12 -18.91 34.90 22.86
CA GLN A 12 -19.65 34.37 21.73
C GLN A 12 -19.32 32.88 21.57
N PRO A 13 -20.31 32.02 21.30
CA PRO A 13 -20.05 30.60 21.05
C PRO A 13 -19.30 30.45 19.72
N VAL A 14 -18.08 29.92 19.80
CA VAL A 14 -17.34 29.49 18.61
C VAL A 14 -17.98 28.21 18.05
N ASP A 15 -18.54 28.33 16.86
CA ASP A 15 -19.18 27.23 16.13
C ASP A 15 -18.13 26.20 15.68
N MET A 16 -18.06 25.08 16.40
CA MET A 16 -17.15 23.95 16.19
C MET A 16 -17.66 22.97 15.12
N SER A 17 -18.30 23.45 14.06
CA SER A 17 -18.97 22.60 13.05
C SER A 17 -18.14 22.29 11.78
N LEU A 18 -16.82 22.52 11.77
CA LEU A 18 -15.94 22.16 10.64
C LEU A 18 -14.87 21.10 10.98
N LEU A 19 -15.26 20.08 11.74
CA LEU A 19 -14.45 18.86 11.87
C LEU A 19 -14.55 17.99 10.61
N SER A 20 -13.73 18.32 9.62
CA SER A 20 -12.84 17.41 8.89
C SER A 20 -13.18 15.90 8.95
N PHE A 21 -14.21 15.46 8.22
CA PHE A 21 -14.45 14.04 7.95
C PHE A 21 -13.44 13.48 6.94
N SER A 22 -12.18 13.32 7.35
CA SER A 22 -11.21 12.51 6.61
C SER A 22 -11.36 11.03 6.98
N LEU A 23 -12.56 10.47 6.73
CA LEU A 23 -12.80 9.04 6.90
C LEU A 23 -12.10 8.28 5.76
N GLY A 24 -10.83 7.93 6.00
CA GLY A 24 -10.07 6.98 5.18
C GLY A 24 -10.69 5.59 5.23
N LYS A 25 -11.79 5.40 4.48
CA LYS A 25 -12.33 4.09 4.13
C LYS A 25 -11.32 3.45 3.19
N ALA A 26 -10.70 2.36 3.65
CA ALA A 26 -9.90 1.47 2.83
C ALA A 26 -10.79 0.95 1.70
N LEU A 27 -10.74 1.61 0.54
CA LEU A 27 -11.44 1.17 -0.66
C LEU A 27 -10.90 -0.22 -0.98
N LYS A 28 -11.80 -1.20 -0.93
CA LYS A 28 -11.59 -2.56 -1.42
C LYS A 28 -10.77 -2.48 -2.72
N ASN A 29 -9.74 -3.32 -2.85
CA ASN A 29 -8.87 -3.40 -4.02
C ASN A 29 -9.67 -3.75 -5.28
N GLY A 30 -10.44 -2.78 -5.80
CA GLY A 30 -11.10 -2.86 -7.08
C GLY A 30 -10.03 -3.12 -8.12
N LYS A 31 -10.31 -4.06 -9.03
CA LYS A 31 -9.46 -4.38 -10.16
C LYS A 31 -9.02 -3.07 -10.80
N ARG A 32 -7.74 -2.73 -10.71
CA ARG A 32 -7.20 -1.51 -11.30
C ARG A 32 -7.43 -1.64 -12.80
N THR A 33 -8.26 -0.79 -13.37
CA THR A 33 -8.37 -0.68 -14.82
C THR A 33 -7.00 -0.22 -15.35
N ASP A 34 -6.49 -0.84 -16.41
CA ASP A 34 -5.22 -0.43 -17.04
C ASP A 34 -5.26 1.04 -17.54
N GLN A 35 -6.47 1.59 -17.68
CA GLN A 35 -6.76 2.87 -18.31
C GLN A 35 -7.45 3.86 -17.36
N ALA A 36 -6.74 4.26 -16.30
CA ALA A 36 -7.19 5.35 -15.44
C ALA A 36 -7.25 6.71 -16.19
N CYS A 37 -8.28 7.53 -15.92
CA CYS A 37 -8.41 8.89 -16.46
C CYS A 37 -7.29 9.83 -15.96
N SER A 38 -7.13 10.97 -16.62
CA SER A 38 -6.06 11.96 -16.34
C SER A 38 -6.14 12.48 -14.89
N THR A 39 -7.34 12.80 -14.43
CA THR A 39 -7.60 13.29 -13.06
C THR A 39 -7.23 12.25 -12.00
N CYS A 40 -7.74 11.02 -12.11
CA CYS A 40 -7.44 9.97 -11.14
C CYS A 40 -5.95 9.60 -11.10
N ARG A 41 -5.25 9.69 -12.24
CA ARG A 41 -3.78 9.50 -12.28
C ARG A 41 -3.03 10.60 -11.55
N ARG A 42 -3.43 11.86 -11.73
CA ARG A 42 -2.84 13.01 -11.04
C ARG A 42 -3.00 12.88 -9.52
N ASP A 43 -4.21 12.55 -9.09
CA ASP A 43 -4.54 12.41 -7.67
C ASP A 43 -4.05 11.09 -7.06
N LYS A 44 -3.47 10.20 -7.86
CA LYS A 44 -3.01 8.85 -7.46
C LYS A 44 -4.13 8.03 -6.80
N VAL A 45 -5.37 8.22 -7.24
CA VAL A 45 -6.56 7.50 -6.78
C VAL A 45 -6.98 6.42 -7.78
N GLY A 46 -7.73 5.42 -7.30
CA GLY A 46 -8.28 4.37 -8.17
C GLY A 46 -9.27 4.94 -9.17
N CYS A 47 -9.20 4.47 -10.42
CA CYS A 47 -10.16 4.78 -11.46
C CYS A 47 -10.96 3.50 -11.80
N ASP A 48 -12.27 3.63 -11.85
CA ASP A 48 -13.24 2.57 -12.17
C ASP A 48 -13.47 2.39 -13.68
N GLY A 49 -12.96 3.31 -14.51
CA GLY A 49 -12.97 3.19 -15.97
C GLY A 49 -14.26 3.70 -16.63
N ASN A 50 -15.32 3.96 -15.87
CA ASN A 50 -16.50 4.66 -16.35
C ASN A 50 -16.16 6.10 -16.78
N ARG A 51 -17.00 6.71 -17.62
CA ARG A 51 -16.88 8.12 -18.01
C ARG A 51 -18.22 8.84 -17.79
N PRO A 52 -18.29 9.76 -16.81
CA PRO A 52 -17.26 10.07 -15.82
C PRO A 52 -17.03 8.89 -14.87
N CYS A 53 -15.78 8.73 -14.40
CA CYS A 53 -15.46 7.69 -13.42
C CYS A 53 -16.01 8.11 -12.05
N GLY A 54 -16.38 7.18 -11.18
CA GLY A 54 -17.06 7.48 -9.91
C GLY A 54 -16.29 8.45 -9.00
N VAL A 55 -14.96 8.49 -9.07
CA VAL A 55 -14.16 9.52 -8.37
C VAL A 55 -14.33 10.90 -9.00
N CYS A 56 -14.38 10.97 -10.34
CA CYS A 56 -14.62 12.21 -11.06
C CYS A 56 -16.04 12.73 -10.84
N THR A 57 -17.05 11.86 -10.85
CA THR A 57 -18.45 12.21 -10.53
C THR A 57 -18.56 12.81 -9.14
N LYS A 58 -17.91 12.20 -8.13
CA LYS A 58 -17.90 12.73 -6.75
C LYS A 58 -17.24 14.10 -6.62
N LYS A 59 -16.33 14.43 -7.53
CA LYS A 59 -15.67 15.74 -7.58
C LYS A 59 -16.43 16.76 -8.44
N GLY A 60 -17.57 16.38 -9.03
CA GLY A 60 -18.34 17.25 -9.91
C GLY A 60 -17.73 17.42 -11.31
N TYR A 61 -16.79 16.56 -11.73
CA TYR A 61 -16.24 16.62 -13.08
C TYR A 61 -17.24 16.07 -14.10
N THR A 62 -17.37 16.78 -15.23
CA THR A 62 -18.21 16.37 -16.34
C THR A 62 -17.59 15.19 -17.11
N PRO A 63 -18.37 14.44 -17.92
CA PRO A 63 -17.84 13.39 -18.78
C PRO A 63 -16.68 13.86 -19.68
N ASP A 64 -16.73 15.10 -20.14
CA ASP A 64 -15.73 15.74 -20.99
C ASP A 64 -14.43 16.10 -20.25
N GLN A 65 -14.51 16.31 -18.94
CA GLN A 65 -13.34 16.52 -18.09
C GLN A 65 -12.70 15.19 -17.66
N CYS A 66 -13.46 14.08 -17.70
CA CYS A 66 -12.98 12.74 -17.37
C CYS A 66 -12.26 12.05 -18.56
N VAL A 67 -11.23 12.70 -19.09
CA VAL A 67 -10.49 12.20 -20.27
C VAL A 67 -9.39 11.21 -19.90
N THR A 68 -9.31 10.14 -20.66
CA THR A 68 -8.12 9.29 -20.71
C THR A 68 -7.07 10.01 -21.54
N GLY A 69 -5.91 10.34 -20.97
CA GLY A 69 -4.82 10.93 -21.75
C GLY A 69 -4.30 9.99 -22.85
N CYS A 70 -3.67 10.55 -23.88
CA CYS A 70 -3.05 9.79 -24.96
C CYS A 70 -1.95 8.83 -24.45
N GLY A 71 -1.54 7.85 -25.26
CA GLY A 71 -0.48 6.89 -24.89
C GLY A 71 0.83 7.53 -24.40
N PRO A 72 1.42 8.48 -25.15
CA PRO A 72 2.64 9.18 -24.74
C PRO A 72 2.52 9.92 -23.40
N CYS A 73 1.47 10.72 -23.20
CA CYS A 73 1.27 11.46 -21.95
C CYS A 73 1.03 10.52 -20.76
N ARG A 74 0.34 9.39 -20.98
CA ARG A 74 0.18 8.33 -19.96
C ARG A 74 1.50 7.69 -19.54
N ARG A 75 2.43 7.46 -20.48
CA ARG A 75 3.76 6.91 -20.17
C ARG A 75 4.64 7.92 -19.43
N ALA A 76 4.57 9.19 -19.81
CA ALA A 76 5.30 10.27 -19.16
C ALA A 76 4.69 10.73 -17.81
N ARG A 77 3.50 10.21 -17.45
CA ARG A 77 2.76 10.59 -16.23
C ARG A 77 2.44 12.10 -16.14
N VAL A 78 2.20 12.72 -17.29
CA VAL A 78 1.83 14.14 -17.41
C VAL A 78 0.37 14.30 -17.85
N ARG A 79 -0.19 15.51 -17.68
CA ARG A 79 -1.54 15.81 -18.17
C ARG A 79 -1.55 15.75 -19.71
N CYS A 80 -2.64 15.25 -20.27
CA CYS A 80 -2.92 15.35 -21.69
C CYS A 80 -3.92 16.50 -21.85
N GLU A 81 -3.54 17.52 -22.59
CA GLU A 81 -4.30 18.76 -22.77
C GLU A 81 -4.77 18.86 -24.22
N ASP A 82 -6.07 19.13 -24.39
CA ASP A 82 -6.71 19.61 -25.61
C ASP A 82 -6.57 18.74 -26.86
N GLY A 83 -7.42 17.71 -26.91
CA GLY A 83 -7.74 16.98 -28.15
C GLY A 83 -6.61 16.08 -28.67
N ALA A 84 -6.84 15.56 -29.88
CA ALA A 84 -5.87 14.76 -30.63
C ALA A 84 -5.48 15.52 -31.91
N PRO A 85 -4.20 15.88 -32.10
CA PRO A 85 -3.08 15.66 -31.19
C PRO A 85 -3.05 16.66 -30.02
N CYS A 86 -2.78 16.17 -28.82
CA CYS A 86 -2.67 17.00 -27.62
C CYS A 86 -1.46 17.95 -27.71
N GLN A 87 -1.53 19.10 -27.05
CA GLN A 87 -0.52 20.17 -27.15
C GLN A 87 0.91 19.65 -26.92
N ARG A 88 1.13 18.92 -25.84
CA ARG A 88 2.44 18.34 -25.55
C ARG A 88 2.95 17.38 -26.62
N CYS A 89 2.07 16.55 -27.20
CA CYS A 89 2.49 15.65 -28.28
C CYS A 89 2.89 16.43 -29.53
N ARG A 90 2.22 17.55 -29.80
CA ARG A 90 2.55 18.47 -30.89
C ARG A 90 3.92 19.12 -30.66
N GLU A 91 4.16 19.67 -29.47
CA GLU A 91 5.42 20.31 -29.09
C GLU A 91 6.61 19.34 -29.13
N MET A 92 6.42 18.11 -28.64
CA MET A 92 7.46 17.08 -28.63
C MET A 92 7.63 16.36 -29.97
N GLY A 93 6.82 16.66 -30.99
CA GLY A 93 6.83 15.97 -32.28
C GLY A 93 6.53 14.46 -32.18
N VAL A 94 5.82 14.01 -31.14
CA VAL A 94 5.49 12.59 -30.93
C VAL A 94 4.08 12.28 -31.41
N SER A 95 3.90 11.14 -32.08
CA SER A 95 2.58 10.68 -32.55
C SER A 95 1.60 10.54 -31.38
N CYS A 96 0.56 11.37 -31.39
CA CYS A 96 -0.50 11.38 -30.37
C CYS A 96 -1.51 10.28 -30.66
N VAL A 97 -1.18 9.03 -30.33
CA VAL A 97 -2.09 7.91 -30.48
C VAL A 97 -3.04 7.87 -29.28
N ASP A 98 -4.30 8.24 -29.52
CA ASP A 98 -5.38 8.08 -28.56
C ASP A 98 -5.76 6.61 -28.43
N ALA A 99 -5.86 6.11 -27.20
CA ALA A 99 -6.40 4.75 -27.01
C ALA A 99 -7.92 4.65 -27.20
N ASN A 100 -8.60 5.76 -27.53
CA ASN A 100 -10.03 5.78 -27.75
C ASN A 100 -10.43 5.95 -29.22
N ALA A 101 -9.50 6.26 -30.13
CA ALA A 101 -9.82 6.34 -31.56
C ALA A 101 -10.29 4.98 -32.09
N ASP A 102 -9.73 3.88 -31.58
CA ASP A 102 -10.15 2.52 -31.93
C ASP A 102 -11.47 2.10 -31.26
N ALA A 103 -11.78 2.63 -30.07
CA ALA A 103 -13.01 2.29 -29.34
C ALA A 103 -14.27 2.97 -29.92
N ARG A 104 -14.13 4.14 -30.57
CA ARG A 104 -15.27 4.86 -31.19
C ARG A 104 -15.57 4.42 -32.63
N ARG A 105 -14.67 3.74 -33.33
CA ARG A 105 -14.93 3.20 -34.69
C ARG A 105 -15.51 1.77 -34.71
N GLY A 106 -15.80 1.19 -33.54
CA GLY A 106 -16.13 -0.24 -33.41
C GLY A 106 -17.62 -0.61 -33.30
N ILE A 107 -18.58 0.31 -33.40
CA ILE A 107 -20.02 -0.03 -33.34
C ILE A 107 -20.62 0.13 -34.75
N GLN A 108 -20.19 -0.71 -35.70
CA GLN A 108 -20.96 -1.04 -36.93
C GLN A 108 -20.30 -2.09 -37.84
N GLN A 109 -19.43 -2.98 -37.33
CA GLN A 109 -18.99 -4.12 -38.13
C GLN A 109 -19.61 -5.42 -37.61
N ASN A 110 -20.60 -5.84 -38.39
CA ASN A 110 -21.16 -7.17 -38.54
C ASN A 110 -20.33 -8.29 -37.90
N SER A 111 -21.06 -9.08 -37.13
CA SER A 111 -20.79 -10.45 -36.74
C SER A 111 -20.09 -11.26 -37.85
N LEU A 112 -18.77 -11.36 -37.76
CA LEU A 112 -18.02 -12.47 -38.35
C LEU A 112 -17.72 -13.48 -37.24
N PRO A 113 -17.84 -14.79 -37.53
CA PRO A 113 -17.67 -15.82 -36.53
C PRO A 113 -16.26 -15.78 -35.96
N SER A 114 -16.22 -15.65 -34.65
CA SER A 114 -15.08 -15.67 -33.75
C SER A 114 -14.05 -16.75 -34.10
N ARG A 115 -13.14 -16.44 -35.02
CA ARG A 115 -11.89 -17.17 -35.20
C ARG A 115 -10.84 -16.61 -34.24
N SER A 116 -10.30 -17.52 -33.43
CA SER A 116 -9.24 -17.31 -32.44
C SER A 116 -9.75 -16.84 -31.07
N SER A 117 -10.25 -17.82 -30.33
CA SER A 117 -9.70 -18.12 -29.01
C SER A 117 -8.17 -18.07 -29.06
N ARG A 118 -7.58 -16.86 -29.05
CA ARG A 118 -6.20 -16.70 -28.64
C ARG A 118 -6.20 -17.18 -27.18
N PRO A 119 -5.44 -18.22 -26.82
CA PRO A 119 -5.24 -18.58 -25.42
C PRO A 119 -4.54 -17.40 -24.75
N ASN A 120 -5.35 -16.45 -24.28
CA ASN A 120 -4.98 -15.20 -23.64
C ASN A 120 -4.56 -15.50 -22.21
N GLY A 121 -3.47 -16.24 -22.13
CA GLY A 121 -2.89 -16.78 -20.94
C GLY A 121 -1.74 -17.69 -21.34
N ARG A 122 -0.91 -17.30 -22.33
CA ARG A 122 0.45 -17.87 -22.43
C ARG A 122 1.09 -17.56 -21.09
N GLU A 123 1.09 -18.57 -20.23
CA GLU A 123 1.58 -18.54 -18.88
C GLU A 123 3.02 -18.08 -18.94
N ARG A 124 3.23 -16.78 -18.72
CA ARG A 124 4.52 -16.11 -18.90
C ARG A 124 5.58 -16.96 -18.21
N VAL A 125 6.45 -17.57 -19.01
CA VAL A 125 7.39 -18.62 -18.58
C VAL A 125 7.99 -18.23 -17.25
N LYS A 126 7.71 -19.01 -16.20
CA LYS A 126 8.03 -18.65 -14.82
C LYS A 126 9.52 -18.33 -14.63
N LEU A 127 10.40 -18.86 -15.50
CA LEU A 127 11.83 -18.55 -15.56
C LEU A 127 12.39 -18.58 -17.00
N ALA A 128 13.07 -17.50 -17.40
CA ALA A 128 13.94 -17.50 -18.57
C ALA A 128 15.26 -18.23 -18.27
N CYS A 129 15.84 -18.92 -19.26
CA CYS A 129 17.16 -19.55 -19.14
C CYS A 129 18.27 -18.50 -18.92
N GLU A 130 19.44 -18.94 -18.44
CA GLU A 130 20.56 -18.05 -18.12
C GLU A 130 21.01 -17.20 -19.33
N ALA A 131 21.16 -17.82 -20.50
CA ALA A 131 21.57 -17.13 -21.72
C ALA A 131 20.58 -16.03 -22.12
N CYS A 132 19.28 -16.33 -22.15
CA CYS A 132 18.25 -15.34 -22.49
C CYS A 132 18.15 -14.22 -21.44
N ARG A 133 18.41 -14.52 -20.15
CA ARG A 133 18.49 -13.50 -19.09
C ARG A 133 19.68 -12.56 -19.31
N LYS A 134 20.88 -13.10 -19.58
CA LYS A 134 22.08 -12.29 -19.86
C LYS A 134 21.88 -11.37 -21.07
N ASP A 135 21.18 -11.85 -22.10
CA ASP A 135 20.92 -11.07 -23.31
C ASP A 135 19.71 -10.12 -23.21
N ASN A 136 19.02 -10.07 -22.06
CA ASN A 136 17.76 -9.33 -21.86
C ASN A 136 16.70 -9.65 -22.93
N LYS A 137 16.62 -10.90 -23.38
CA LYS A 137 15.66 -11.33 -24.39
C LYS A 137 14.59 -12.26 -23.82
N LYS A 138 13.45 -12.33 -24.50
CA LYS A 138 12.38 -13.29 -24.19
C LYS A 138 12.91 -14.71 -24.42
N CYS A 139 12.62 -15.58 -23.46
CA CYS A 139 12.94 -17.00 -23.49
C CYS A 139 11.64 -17.76 -23.76
N ASP A 140 11.70 -18.74 -24.66
CA ASP A 140 10.56 -19.59 -25.00
C ASP A 140 10.31 -20.63 -23.88
N GLU A 141 9.14 -21.26 -23.88
CA GLU A 141 8.76 -22.27 -22.86
C GLU A 141 9.45 -23.61 -23.07
N GLN A 142 9.77 -23.96 -24.32
CA GLN A 142 10.49 -25.20 -24.64
C GLN A 142 11.92 -25.18 -24.08
N ARG A 143 12.40 -26.36 -23.68
CA ARG A 143 13.76 -26.57 -23.15
C ARG A 143 14.43 -27.68 -23.98
N PRO A 144 15.57 -27.40 -24.64
CA PRO A 144 16.22 -26.08 -24.79
C PRO A 144 15.32 -25.07 -25.53
N CYS A 145 15.40 -23.77 -25.18
CA CYS A 145 14.58 -22.75 -25.87
C CYS A 145 15.09 -22.53 -27.29
N GLY A 146 14.19 -22.20 -28.23
CA GLY A 146 14.53 -22.05 -29.65
C GLY A 146 15.69 -21.09 -29.89
N ARG A 147 15.77 -20.01 -29.10
CA ARG A 147 16.90 -19.08 -29.17
C ARG A 147 18.26 -19.68 -28.78
N CYS A 148 18.29 -20.54 -27.76
CA CYS A 148 19.50 -21.26 -27.36
C CYS A 148 19.91 -22.28 -28.44
N VAL A 149 18.95 -22.99 -29.03
CA VAL A 149 19.18 -23.94 -30.12
C VAL A 149 19.79 -23.24 -31.34
N ILE A 150 19.20 -22.12 -31.79
CA ILE A 150 19.70 -21.34 -32.95
C ILE A 150 21.12 -20.83 -32.70
N ARG A 151 21.42 -20.40 -31.47
CA ARG A 151 22.75 -19.88 -31.09
C ARG A 151 23.75 -20.96 -30.70
N LYS A 152 23.35 -22.23 -30.72
CA LYS A 152 24.14 -23.37 -30.22
C LYS A 152 24.73 -23.10 -28.82
N LYS A 153 23.96 -22.43 -27.96
CA LYS A 153 24.32 -22.17 -26.56
C LYS A 153 23.56 -23.09 -25.63
N GLU A 154 24.20 -23.50 -24.55
CA GLU A 154 23.57 -24.31 -23.52
C GLU A 154 22.37 -23.59 -22.89
N CYS A 155 21.25 -24.30 -22.76
CA CYS A 155 20.00 -23.75 -22.23
C CYS A 155 19.83 -24.12 -20.75
N VAL A 156 20.65 -23.53 -19.89
CA VAL A 156 20.61 -23.81 -18.46
C VAL A 156 19.39 -23.16 -17.81
N MET A 157 18.56 -23.96 -17.15
CA MET A 157 17.48 -23.47 -16.30
C MET A 157 18.09 -23.10 -14.96
N LEU A 158 18.07 -21.80 -14.63
CA LEU A 158 18.40 -21.39 -13.27
C LEU A 158 17.24 -21.79 -12.39
N GLU A 159 17.41 -22.82 -11.57
CA GLU A 159 16.49 -23.07 -10.47
C GLU A 159 16.36 -21.77 -9.68
N ARG A 160 15.13 -21.38 -9.35
CA ARG A 160 14.90 -20.28 -8.40
C ARG A 160 15.37 -20.80 -7.05
N GLY A 161 16.67 -20.75 -6.80
CA GLY A 161 17.21 -20.89 -5.47
C GLY A 161 16.45 -19.94 -4.54
N PRO A 162 16.32 -20.29 -3.25
CA PRO A 162 15.68 -19.42 -2.27
C PRO A 162 16.26 -18.02 -2.49
N LYS A 163 15.39 -17.03 -2.77
CA LYS A 163 15.80 -15.66 -3.08
C LYS A 163 16.60 -15.17 -1.88
N SER A 164 17.91 -15.34 -1.93
CA SER A 164 18.81 -14.85 -0.91
C SER A 164 18.80 -13.35 -1.10
N THR A 165 17.97 -12.66 -0.33
CA THR A 165 18.06 -11.22 -0.17
C THR A 165 19.41 -10.98 0.48
N LYS A 166 20.41 -10.80 -0.38
CA LYS A 166 21.83 -10.60 -0.06
C LYS A 166 21.93 -9.56 1.05
N LEU A 167 22.42 -10.01 2.21
CA LEU A 167 22.55 -9.16 3.37
C LEU A 167 23.79 -8.30 3.22
N ARG A 168 23.60 -6.98 3.19
CA ARG A 168 24.72 -6.04 3.28
C ARG A 168 25.31 -6.13 4.70
N CYS A 169 26.64 -6.15 4.80
CA CYS A 169 27.32 -6.00 6.08
C CYS A 169 27.01 -4.62 6.69
N GLU A 170 27.33 -4.43 7.97
CA GLU A 170 27.03 -3.19 8.68
C GLU A 170 27.71 -1.97 8.07
N GLY A 171 29.00 -2.07 7.74
CA GLY A 171 29.76 -1.00 7.09
C GLY A 171 29.16 -0.60 5.74
N CYS A 172 28.87 -1.57 4.85
CA CYS A 172 28.18 -1.26 3.59
C CYS A 172 26.77 -0.69 3.79
N ARG A 173 26.06 -1.07 4.86
CA ARG A 173 24.73 -0.53 5.16
C ARG A 173 24.82 0.92 5.63
N LYS A 174 25.73 1.23 6.56
CA LYS A 174 25.98 2.58 7.08
C LYS A 174 26.45 3.53 5.98
N ALA A 175 27.39 3.09 5.13
CA ALA A 175 27.90 3.86 4.01
C ALA A 175 27.01 3.80 2.75
N ASN A 176 25.85 3.12 2.80
CA ASN A 176 24.95 2.86 1.68
C ASN A 176 25.63 2.32 0.40
N ARG A 177 26.71 1.53 0.57
CA ARG A 177 27.46 0.87 -0.51
C ARG A 177 26.84 -0.49 -0.87
N ARG A 178 27.07 -0.97 -2.09
CA ARG A 178 26.71 -2.35 -2.50
C ARG A 178 27.66 -3.33 -1.81
N CYS A 179 27.17 -4.49 -1.38
CA CYS A 179 27.98 -5.50 -0.68
C CYS A 179 28.08 -6.76 -1.54
N ASP A 180 29.29 -7.30 -1.71
CA ASP A 180 29.58 -8.37 -2.66
C ASP A 180 29.45 -9.79 -2.08
N ASP A 181 28.80 -9.94 -0.92
CA ASP A 181 28.57 -11.17 -0.13
C ASP A 181 29.81 -11.96 0.30
N LEU A 182 30.97 -11.74 -0.32
CA LEU A 182 32.25 -12.20 0.20
C LEU A 182 32.50 -11.56 1.58
N ARG A 183 33.16 -12.30 2.47
CA ARG A 183 33.49 -11.86 3.83
C ARG A 183 34.99 -12.02 4.04
N PRO A 184 35.75 -10.92 4.25
CA PRO A 184 35.31 -9.52 4.17
C PRO A 184 34.87 -9.12 2.75
N CYS A 185 33.89 -8.23 2.63
CA CYS A 185 33.43 -7.77 1.31
C CYS A 185 34.42 -6.76 0.72
N GLY A 186 34.53 -6.72 -0.62
CA GLY A 186 35.46 -5.83 -1.33
C GLY A 186 35.44 -4.37 -0.84
N PRO A 187 34.26 -3.74 -0.69
CA PRO A 187 34.16 -2.38 -0.17
C PRO A 187 34.68 -2.19 1.25
N CYS A 188 34.40 -3.12 2.18
CA CYS A 188 34.92 -3.04 3.54
C CYS A 188 36.44 -3.26 3.57
N ARG A 189 36.94 -4.20 2.75
CA ARG A 189 38.38 -4.44 2.60
C ARG A 189 39.10 -3.19 2.09
N ASN A 190 38.55 -2.53 1.08
CA ASN A 190 39.15 -1.32 0.51
C ASN A 190 39.06 -0.11 1.45
N ALA A 191 38.06 -0.08 2.33
CA ALA A 191 37.90 0.97 3.34
C ALA A 191 38.68 0.69 4.63
N ASN A 192 39.36 -0.46 4.75
CA ASN A 192 39.94 -0.96 6.01
C ASN A 192 38.94 -0.95 7.19
N GLU A 193 37.66 -1.18 6.89
CA GLU A 193 36.58 -1.29 7.88
C GLU A 193 36.27 -2.76 8.18
N GLU A 194 35.89 -3.07 9.41
CA GLU A 194 35.50 -4.42 9.78
C GLU A 194 34.19 -4.84 9.07
N CYS A 195 34.22 -5.97 8.37
CA CYS A 195 33.09 -6.46 7.61
C CYS A 195 32.14 -7.31 8.48
N ILE A 196 31.45 -6.66 9.40
CA ILE A 196 30.57 -7.33 10.37
C ILE A 196 29.28 -7.82 9.69
N ASN A 197 29.05 -9.13 9.79
CA ASN A 197 27.75 -9.73 9.50
C ASN A 197 26.79 -9.36 10.61
N THR A 198 25.94 -8.38 10.37
CA THR A 198 24.75 -8.23 11.21
C THR A 198 23.90 -9.47 10.98
N LYS A 199 23.93 -10.42 11.95
CA LYS A 199 22.82 -11.37 12.10
C LYS A 199 21.57 -10.52 12.02
N ARG A 200 20.62 -10.89 11.15
CA ARG A 200 19.36 -10.14 11.03
C ARG A 200 18.72 -10.08 12.42
N GLN A 201 18.98 -9.02 13.19
CA GLN A 201 17.99 -8.55 14.14
C GLN A 201 16.81 -8.18 13.25
N GLY A 202 15.82 -9.08 13.22
CA GLY A 202 14.85 -9.18 12.15
C GLY A 202 14.27 -7.83 11.77
N GLY A 203 14.62 -7.35 10.57
CA GLY A 203 13.95 -6.22 9.93
C GLY A 203 12.46 -6.48 9.66
N HIS A 204 11.97 -7.69 9.90
CA HIS A 204 10.60 -7.91 10.38
C HIS A 204 10.54 -7.52 11.85
N GLY A 205 10.63 -6.20 12.12
CA GLY A 205 10.54 -5.68 13.49
C GLY A 205 9.39 -6.39 14.18
N HIS A 206 9.71 -7.14 15.24
CA HIS A 206 8.90 -8.20 15.84
C HIS A 206 7.43 -7.85 15.65
N ARG A 207 6.79 -8.44 14.63
CA ARG A 207 5.41 -8.08 14.32
C ARG A 207 4.62 -8.56 15.51
N VAL A 208 4.27 -7.61 16.37
CA VAL A 208 3.52 -7.90 17.57
C VAL A 208 2.29 -8.68 17.13
N LYS A 209 2.10 -9.86 17.72
CA LYS A 209 0.90 -10.68 17.48
C LYS A 209 -0.35 -9.81 17.68
N GLN A 210 -0.26 -8.80 18.56
CA GLN A 210 -1.34 -7.89 18.88
C GLN A 210 -0.85 -6.46 19.20
N ALA A 211 -1.38 -5.48 18.45
CA ALA A 211 -1.29 -4.06 18.80
C ALA A 211 -2.31 -3.70 19.89
N CYS A 212 -1.93 -2.80 20.80
CA CYS A 212 -2.82 -2.24 21.84
C CYS A 212 -4.00 -1.46 21.23
N LEU A 213 -5.02 -1.17 22.04
CA LEU A 213 -6.26 -0.51 21.59
C LEU A 213 -6.00 0.89 21.01
N ASN A 214 -5.17 1.70 21.66
CA ASN A 214 -4.87 3.06 21.21
C ASN A 214 -4.10 3.05 19.89
N CYS A 215 -3.06 2.22 19.72
CA CYS A 215 -2.36 2.12 18.45
C CYS A 215 -3.25 1.61 17.30
N ARG A 216 -4.21 0.72 17.58
CA ARG A 216 -5.20 0.28 16.59
C ARG A 216 -6.16 1.40 16.21
N ARG A 217 -6.67 2.15 17.20
CA ARG A 217 -7.56 3.30 17.00
C ARG A 217 -6.89 4.35 16.12
N ASP A 218 -5.63 4.66 16.42
CA ASP A 218 -4.81 5.64 15.69
C ASP A 218 -4.22 5.08 14.38
N LYS A 219 -4.44 3.79 14.10
CA LYS A 219 -3.91 3.06 12.92
C LYS A 219 -2.39 3.19 12.75
N ILE A 220 -1.66 3.22 13.85
CA ILE A 220 -0.19 3.29 13.90
C ILE A 220 0.41 1.93 14.30
N ARG A 221 1.71 1.77 14.06
CA ARG A 221 2.43 0.54 14.44
C ARG A 221 2.66 0.50 15.95
N CYS A 222 2.35 -0.63 16.56
CA CYS A 222 2.61 -0.90 17.99
C CYS A 222 3.91 -1.71 18.14
N ASN A 223 4.75 -1.33 19.11
CA ASN A 223 6.06 -1.95 19.32
C ASN A 223 6.01 -3.23 20.16
N GLY A 224 4.94 -3.43 20.95
CA GLY A 224 4.73 -4.69 21.67
C GLY A 224 5.10 -4.65 23.14
N GLU A 225 6.03 -3.78 23.50
CA GLU A 225 6.34 -3.40 24.90
C GLU A 225 5.09 -2.79 25.58
N ARG A 226 5.00 -2.91 26.91
CA ARG A 226 3.90 -2.37 27.73
C ARG A 226 4.49 -1.56 28.89
N PRO A 227 4.23 -0.23 28.95
CA PRO A 227 3.55 0.56 27.93
C PRO A 227 4.32 0.57 26.60
N CYS A 228 3.61 0.64 25.46
CA CYS A 228 4.30 0.74 24.18
C CYS A 228 4.83 2.18 24.00
N THR A 229 5.97 2.35 23.33
CA THR A 229 6.63 3.67 23.17
C THR A 229 5.74 4.78 22.63
N HIS A 230 4.65 4.46 21.93
CA HIS A 230 3.69 5.46 21.48
C HIS A 230 2.70 5.87 22.57
N CYS A 231 2.14 4.90 23.30
CA CYS A 231 1.26 5.17 24.44
C CYS A 231 2.03 5.92 25.53
N ASP A 232 3.26 5.50 25.80
CA ASP A 232 4.17 6.13 26.76
C ASP A 232 4.43 7.59 26.42
N ARG A 233 4.87 7.89 25.19
CA ARG A 233 5.09 9.28 24.73
C ARG A 233 3.85 10.18 24.76
N LYS A 234 2.65 9.61 24.65
CA LYS A 234 1.39 10.35 24.71
C LYS A 234 0.77 10.37 26.11
N ASN A 235 1.41 9.76 27.10
CA ASN A 235 0.85 9.52 28.43
C ASN A 235 -0.54 8.87 28.38
N TYR A 236 -0.73 7.93 27.46
CA TYR A 236 -1.95 7.14 27.37
C TYR A 236 -1.78 5.79 28.03
N GLU A 237 -2.84 5.31 28.67
CA GLU A 237 -2.90 3.96 29.19
C GLU A 237 -2.77 2.94 28.05
N CYS A 238 -1.76 2.06 28.11
CA CYS A 238 -1.46 1.10 27.05
C CYS A 238 -2.29 -0.19 27.19
N ILE A 239 -3.58 -0.10 26.88
CA ILE A 239 -4.52 -1.20 27.09
C ILE A 239 -4.45 -2.22 25.95
N ASP A 240 -4.24 -3.49 26.30
CA ASP A 240 -4.37 -4.59 25.36
C ASP A 240 -5.83 -4.99 25.14
N ARG A 241 -6.16 -5.41 23.92
CA ARG A 241 -7.46 -6.01 23.67
C ARG A 241 -7.54 -7.34 24.45
N ALA A 242 -8.53 -7.47 25.31
CA ALA A 242 -8.78 -8.71 26.05
C ALA A 242 -8.87 -9.90 25.09
N CYS A 243 -8.39 -11.06 25.55
CA CYS A 243 -8.52 -12.29 24.80
C CYS A 243 -10.01 -12.59 24.56
N LYS A 244 -10.39 -13.08 23.36
CA LYS A 244 -11.81 -13.34 23.04
C LYS A 244 -12.46 -14.27 24.07
N SER A 245 -11.74 -15.30 24.51
CA SER A 245 -12.18 -16.27 25.51
C SER A 245 -12.43 -15.65 26.89
N CYS A 246 -11.61 -14.66 27.27
CA CYS A 246 -11.70 -13.94 28.54
C CYS A 246 -12.85 -12.93 28.51
N SER A 247 -13.05 -12.32 27.35
CA SER A 247 -14.19 -11.43 27.11
C SER A 247 -15.52 -12.20 27.15
N SER A 248 -15.57 -13.45 26.68
CA SER A 248 -16.77 -14.29 26.79
C SER A 248 -17.00 -14.84 28.19
N ALA A 249 -15.94 -15.02 28.98
CA ALA A 249 -16.04 -15.50 30.36
C ALA A 249 -16.42 -14.41 31.38
N GLY A 250 -16.58 -13.15 30.97
CA GLY A 250 -16.98 -12.05 31.86
C GLY A 250 -15.83 -11.40 32.65
N TYR A 251 -14.58 -11.86 32.49
CA TYR A 251 -13.41 -11.34 33.21
C TYR A 251 -12.32 -10.84 32.24
N PRO A 252 -12.56 -9.74 31.50
CA PRO A 252 -11.61 -9.24 30.51
C PRO A 252 -10.31 -8.67 31.12
N HIS A 253 -10.35 -8.26 32.40
CA HIS A 253 -9.23 -7.61 33.10
C HIS A 253 -8.28 -8.61 33.79
N LEU A 254 -8.66 -9.88 33.94
CA LEU A 254 -7.88 -10.94 34.61
C LEU A 254 -7.29 -11.96 33.63
N CYS A 255 -7.04 -11.54 32.38
CA CYS A 255 -6.53 -12.44 31.35
C CYS A 255 -5.05 -12.80 31.59
N ASN A 256 -4.80 -13.85 32.38
CA ASN A 256 -3.45 -14.38 32.66
C ASN A 256 -2.82 -15.18 31.52
N HIS A 257 -3.52 -15.42 30.40
CA HIS A 257 -3.02 -16.15 29.23
C HIS A 257 -1.77 -15.53 28.54
N ARG A 258 -1.20 -14.46 29.11
CA ARG A 258 -0.05 -13.74 28.57
C ARG A 258 1.10 -13.57 29.55
N ALA A 259 0.89 -13.84 30.84
CA ALA A 259 1.97 -13.76 31.83
C ALA A 259 2.96 -14.93 31.68
N GLU A 260 2.53 -16.05 31.09
CA GLU A 260 3.33 -17.28 31.03
C GLU A 260 3.59 -17.79 29.61
N ASP A 261 4.23 -16.96 28.79
CA ASP A 261 5.01 -17.50 27.66
C ASP A 261 6.50 -17.17 27.89
N PRO A 262 7.17 -17.80 28.89
CA PRO A 262 8.61 -17.69 29.11
C PRO A 262 9.40 -18.48 28.07
N SER A 263 8.92 -18.58 26.82
CA SER A 263 9.65 -19.24 25.73
C SER A 263 10.83 -18.40 25.20
N GLY A 264 11.53 -17.71 26.10
CA GLY A 264 12.96 -17.51 25.97
C GLY A 264 13.61 -18.83 26.33
N ILE A 265 14.11 -19.53 25.31
CA ILE A 265 14.89 -20.76 25.42
C ILE A 265 16.03 -20.52 26.44
N VAL A 266 15.83 -20.98 27.67
CA VAL A 266 16.91 -21.37 28.57
C VAL A 266 16.97 -22.88 28.42
N GLU A 267 18.05 -23.39 27.82
CA GLU A 267 18.32 -24.83 27.76
C GLU A 267 18.22 -25.43 29.17
N PRO A 268 17.44 -26.51 29.37
CA PRO A 268 17.48 -27.23 30.63
C PRO A 268 18.77 -28.06 30.67
N ARG A 269 19.68 -27.68 31.58
CA ARG A 269 20.71 -28.61 32.06
C ARG A 269 20.01 -29.85 32.60
N ARG A 270 20.31 -30.99 31.99
CA ARG A 270 19.93 -32.32 32.45
C ARG A 270 20.44 -32.54 33.88
N SER A 271 19.52 -32.74 34.81
CA SER A 271 19.79 -33.42 36.08
C SER A 271 18.91 -34.66 36.10
N LEU A 272 19.56 -35.82 35.97
CA LEU A 272 18.99 -37.15 36.22
C LEU A 272 18.83 -37.36 37.72
N SER A 273 17.63 -37.76 38.15
CA SER A 273 17.35 -38.87 39.08
C SER A 273 15.85 -38.85 39.41
N ASP A 274 15.05 -39.78 38.87
CA ASP A 274 14.70 -41.10 39.44
C ASP A 274 13.92 -41.06 40.75
N SER A 275 12.61 -41.37 40.68
CA SER A 275 11.84 -42.20 41.66
C SER A 275 10.38 -42.40 41.20
N ILE A 276 10.18 -43.39 40.33
CA ILE A 276 9.40 -44.62 40.49
C ILE A 276 8.20 -44.63 41.52
N GLN A 277 6.97 -44.75 40.96
CA GLN A 277 5.78 -45.59 41.33
C GLN A 277 4.81 -45.19 42.48
N PRO A 278 3.58 -45.78 42.58
CA PRO A 278 2.58 -46.13 41.56
C PRO A 278 1.11 -45.77 41.95
N ALA A 279 0.16 -46.29 41.16
CA ALA A 279 -1.27 -46.00 41.02
C ALA A 279 -2.24 -46.48 42.12
N GLU A 280 -3.42 -45.83 42.21
CA GLU A 280 -4.76 -46.40 42.48
C GLU A 280 -5.82 -45.48 41.80
N GLN A 281 -6.57 -45.94 40.79
CA GLN A 281 -7.96 -46.47 40.85
C GLN A 281 -8.94 -45.65 41.72
N LEU A 282 -10.00 -45.06 41.11
CA LEU A 282 -11.40 -45.30 41.47
C LEU A 282 -12.41 -44.51 40.58
N VAL A 283 -13.35 -45.28 40.01
CA VAL A 283 -14.81 -45.06 39.92
C VAL A 283 -15.43 -43.96 39.03
N MET A 284 -15.86 -44.45 37.86
CA MET A 284 -17.18 -44.37 37.21
C MET A 284 -18.36 -43.73 37.98
N GLU A 285 -18.96 -42.66 37.45
CA GLU A 285 -20.40 -42.39 37.67
C GLU A 285 -21.04 -41.73 36.43
N GLN A 286 -22.07 -42.40 35.89
CA GLN A 286 -22.92 -41.98 34.77
C GLN A 286 -24.22 -41.41 35.31
N LEU A 287 -24.71 -40.30 34.74
CA LEU A 287 -26.08 -39.79 34.92
C LEU A 287 -26.64 -39.19 33.60
N PRO A 288 -27.97 -39.08 33.45
CA PRO A 288 -28.74 -39.47 32.26
C PRO A 288 -29.06 -38.34 31.25
N PRO A 289 -29.62 -38.66 30.07
CA PRO A 289 -30.03 -37.66 29.08
C PRO A 289 -31.39 -37.07 29.43
N GLN A 290 -31.46 -35.73 29.51
CA GLN A 290 -32.73 -35.01 29.47
C GLN A 290 -32.97 -34.42 28.07
N SER A 291 -33.99 -34.98 27.43
CA SER A 291 -34.78 -34.39 26.36
C SER A 291 -35.49 -33.11 26.81
N GLN A 292 -35.60 -32.10 25.94
CA GLN A 292 -36.86 -31.48 25.48
C GLN A 292 -36.67 -30.03 24.96
N THR A 293 -37.09 -29.85 23.71
CA THR A 293 -37.96 -28.78 23.20
C THR A 293 -37.67 -27.31 23.57
N SER A 294 -37.29 -26.49 22.58
CA SER A 294 -38.06 -25.28 22.26
C SER A 294 -37.76 -24.78 20.86
N MET A 295 -38.84 -24.61 20.09
CA MET A 295 -38.86 -23.89 18.83
C MET A 295 -38.84 -22.40 19.14
N PHE A 296 -37.79 -21.69 18.73
CA PHE A 296 -37.82 -20.23 18.65
C PHE A 296 -37.92 -19.80 17.19
N SER A 297 -39.14 -19.40 16.85
CA SER A 297 -39.56 -18.71 15.65
C SER A 297 -38.73 -17.45 15.39
N VAL A 298 -38.22 -17.35 14.16
CA VAL A 298 -37.54 -16.18 13.60
C VAL A 298 -38.59 -15.11 13.27
N PRO A 299 -38.51 -13.88 13.82
CA PRO A 299 -39.39 -12.82 13.37
C PRO A 299 -38.98 -12.34 11.98
N TYR A 300 -39.93 -12.45 11.05
CA TYR A 300 -39.94 -11.82 9.74
C TYR A 300 -39.79 -10.30 9.91
N PHE A 301 -38.67 -9.72 9.44
CA PHE A 301 -38.51 -8.28 9.33
C PHE A 301 -39.21 -7.80 8.06
N PHE A 302 -40.22 -6.94 8.25
CA PHE A 302 -40.90 -6.21 7.17
C PHE A 302 -39.94 -5.27 6.43
N PRO A 303 -40.08 -5.10 5.10
CA PRO A 303 -39.34 -4.11 4.35
C PRO A 303 -39.92 -2.70 4.61
N HIS A 304 -39.11 -1.82 5.19
CA HIS A 304 -39.40 -0.39 5.26
C HIS A 304 -39.39 0.21 3.84
N GLN A 305 -40.54 0.73 3.42
CA GLN A 305 -40.65 1.64 2.28
C GLN A 305 -39.92 2.94 2.62
N HIS A 306 -38.98 3.33 1.76
CA HIS A 306 -38.35 4.65 1.83
C HIS A 306 -39.28 5.69 1.18
N PRO A 307 -39.53 6.85 1.82
CA PRO A 307 -40.21 7.96 1.15
C PRO A 307 -39.28 8.64 0.13
N PRO A 308 -39.83 9.19 -0.98
CA PRO A 308 -39.07 9.97 -1.94
C PRO A 308 -38.73 11.34 -1.33
N MET A 309 -37.44 11.61 -1.13
CA MET A 309 -36.98 12.95 -0.78
C MET A 309 -37.01 13.83 -2.03
N GLY A 310 -37.79 14.91 -1.91
CA GLY A 310 -38.05 15.88 -2.95
C GLY A 310 -36.80 16.62 -3.42
N SER A 311 -36.83 16.93 -4.71
CA SER A 311 -36.00 17.90 -5.39
C SER A 311 -36.22 19.29 -4.81
N ASN A 312 -35.24 19.83 -4.09
CA ASN A 312 -35.16 21.26 -3.83
C ASN A 312 -34.08 21.90 -4.69
N SER A 313 -34.58 22.87 -5.45
CA SER A 313 -33.96 23.68 -6.47
C SER A 313 -33.30 24.91 -5.83
N ILE A 314 -32.27 25.43 -6.51
CA ILE A 314 -31.75 26.80 -6.46
C ILE A 314 -31.11 27.25 -5.13
N TYR A 315 -29.77 27.27 -5.12
CA TYR A 315 -29.02 28.39 -4.54
C TYR A 315 -27.82 28.67 -5.44
N GLU A 316 -27.93 29.72 -6.25
CA GLU A 316 -26.79 30.40 -6.87
C GLU A 316 -25.92 30.95 -5.75
N ASN A 317 -24.64 30.53 -5.71
CA ASN A 317 -23.66 31.10 -4.83
C ASN A 317 -22.46 31.53 -5.68
N SER A 318 -22.47 32.81 -6.05
CA SER A 318 -21.39 33.50 -6.76
C SER A 318 -20.19 33.66 -5.83
N THR A 319 -19.14 32.86 -6.03
CA THR A 319 -17.85 33.07 -5.36
C THR A 319 -17.03 34.13 -6.10
N PRO A 320 -16.44 35.12 -5.40
CA PRO A 320 -15.62 36.16 -6.03
C PRO A 320 -14.29 35.58 -6.50
N THR A 321 -13.95 35.86 -7.76
CA THR A 321 -12.71 35.45 -8.41
C THR A 321 -11.57 36.35 -7.94
N TYR A 322 -10.65 35.81 -7.12
CA TYR A 322 -9.43 36.51 -6.73
C TYR A 322 -8.34 36.24 -7.77
N TYR A 323 -7.96 37.27 -8.53
CA TYR A 323 -6.80 37.23 -9.41
C TYR A 323 -5.53 37.58 -8.61
N PRO A 324 -4.52 36.70 -8.56
CA PRO A 324 -3.22 37.08 -8.04
C PRO A 324 -2.53 38.03 -9.02
N VAL A 325 -2.14 39.20 -8.53
CA VAL A 325 -1.26 40.15 -9.23
C VAL A 325 0.12 39.50 -9.34
N ILE A 326 0.55 39.20 -10.57
CA ILE A 326 1.89 38.68 -10.86
C ILE A 326 2.81 39.89 -11.03
N ASP A 327 3.82 39.99 -10.16
CA ASP A 327 4.85 41.03 -10.20
C ASP A 327 5.85 40.73 -11.36
N PRO A 328 5.97 41.60 -12.38
CA PRO A 328 6.71 41.28 -13.61
C PRO A 328 8.24 41.36 -13.50
N ASN A 329 8.83 41.54 -12.31
CA ASN A 329 10.26 41.88 -12.18
C ASN A 329 11.19 40.78 -11.64
N LEU A 330 10.75 39.52 -11.50
CA LEU A 330 11.50 38.53 -10.71
C LEU A 330 12.39 37.53 -11.47
N ASP A 331 12.52 37.57 -12.80
CA ASP A 331 13.44 36.67 -13.51
C ASP A 331 14.35 37.40 -14.51
N ARG A 332 15.49 37.89 -14.00
CA ARG A 332 16.65 38.25 -14.84
C ARG A 332 17.78 37.25 -14.55
N PRO A 333 18.06 36.28 -15.44
CA PRO A 333 19.13 35.32 -15.23
C PRO A 333 20.50 35.99 -15.38
N SER A 334 21.32 35.90 -14.33
CA SER A 334 22.72 36.33 -14.33
C SER A 334 23.55 35.45 -15.27
N LEU A 335 24.04 36.05 -16.37
CA LEU A 335 25.01 35.43 -17.27
C LEU A 335 26.34 35.25 -16.55
N VAL A 336 26.67 34.01 -16.21
CA VAL A 336 27.99 33.62 -15.71
C VAL A 336 28.91 33.44 -16.92
N ILE A 337 29.78 34.42 -17.16
CA ILE A 337 30.86 34.36 -18.14
C ILE A 337 31.95 33.47 -17.56
N SER A 338 32.25 32.35 -18.22
CA SER A 338 33.39 31.49 -17.90
C SER A 338 34.63 31.98 -18.65
N PRO A 339 35.79 32.17 -18.00
CA PRO A 339 37.02 32.52 -18.69
C PRO A 339 37.67 31.26 -19.28
N SER A 340 37.85 31.28 -20.61
CA SER A 340 38.64 30.33 -21.37
C SER A 340 40.12 30.53 -21.05
N GLY A 341 40.72 29.61 -20.30
CA GLY A 341 42.16 29.55 -20.10
C GLY A 341 42.85 28.95 -21.32
N LEU A 342 43.49 29.81 -22.11
CA LEU A 342 44.56 29.46 -23.04
C LEU A 342 45.85 29.19 -22.23
N THR A 343 46.44 28.02 -22.42
CA THR A 343 47.85 27.77 -22.09
C THR A 343 48.47 27.05 -23.28
N GLU A 344 49.19 27.81 -24.10
CA GLU A 344 50.22 27.34 -25.01
C GLU A 344 51.60 27.50 -24.34
N HIS A 345 52.55 26.66 -24.80
CA HIS A 345 54.01 26.74 -24.68
C HIS A 345 54.69 26.39 -23.33
N LEU A 346 55.34 25.21 -23.30
CA LEU A 346 56.75 25.05 -23.70
C LEU A 346 57.08 23.58 -23.99
#